data_AF-A0A800MF02-F1
#
_entry.id   AF-A0A800MF02-F1
#
_cell.length_a   1.000
_cell.length_b   1.000
_cell.length_c   1.000
_cell.angle_alpha   90.00
_cell.angle_beta   90.00
_cell.angle_gamma   90.00
#
_symmetry.space_group_name_H-M   'P 1'
#
loop_
_entity.id
_entity.type
_entity.pdbx_description
1 polymer ?
#
loop_
_entity_poly.entity_id
_entity_poly.type
_entity_poly.pdbx_seq_one_letter_code
_entity_poly.pdbx_strand_id
1 'polypeptide(L)'
;MRPATYEHKQEAEVLKRVFSHRDGSLQNTSFGLLGPDGKQRLSRGGRSPSMVWRDKQSMIAALERSSKKYKPHKGQRSLPTVINLRLGLNVAASDNLPLVVLIVPKKKSQRAPLEEKLSKLAWSDDLIGDAHYVVLEDHKELEDMQGHKSSKQVQVLKPDAYGQSAEVVGALNLKDKGLEKHMAELLLAAKGDPKDQRRHIRNGRRKGISWESLLPITDRLSTGR
;
A
#
# COMPACT_ATOMS: atom_id res chain seq x y z
N MET A 1 7.34 -11.56 0.88
CA MET A 1 6.43 -10.66 1.58
C MET A 1 7.25 -9.85 2.56
N ARG A 2 7.21 -8.53 2.45
CA ARG A 2 7.76 -7.65 3.47
C ARG A 2 6.89 -6.42 3.71
N PRO A 3 6.91 -5.91 4.95
CA PRO A 3 5.82 -5.13 5.48
C PRO A 3 6.23 -3.67 5.54
N ALA A 4 5.37 -2.77 5.05
CA ALA A 4 5.54 -1.33 5.21
C ALA A 4 5.82 -0.92 6.68
N THR A 5 5.42 -1.77 7.64
CA THR A 5 5.68 -1.69 9.08
C THR A 5 7.09 -1.27 9.49
N TYR A 6 8.14 -1.74 8.80
CA TYR A 6 9.54 -1.42 9.15
C TYR A 6 10.16 -0.34 8.26
N GLU A 7 9.35 0.41 7.52
CA GLU A 7 9.84 1.37 6.53
C GLU A 7 9.65 2.83 6.97
N HIS A 8 8.88 3.09 8.03
CA HIS A 8 8.64 4.45 8.51
C HIS A 8 8.57 4.54 10.03
N LYS A 9 9.46 5.34 10.63
CA LYS A 9 9.60 5.46 12.09
C LYS A 9 8.30 5.93 12.77
N GLN A 10 7.60 6.91 12.19
CA GLN A 10 6.37 7.42 12.82
C GLN A 10 5.23 6.41 12.73
N GLU A 11 5.15 5.65 11.63
CA GLU A 11 4.14 4.59 11.47
C GLU A 11 4.42 3.44 12.43
N ALA A 12 5.69 3.03 12.55
CA ALA A 12 6.13 2.03 13.53
C ALA A 12 5.69 2.37 14.96
N GLU A 13 5.77 3.64 15.38
CA GLU A 13 5.30 4.07 16.69
C GLU A 13 3.78 4.00 16.85
N VAL A 14 3.01 4.28 15.79
CA VAL A 14 1.56 4.06 15.77
C VAL A 14 1.24 2.57 15.89
N LEU A 15 1.93 1.71 15.12
CA LEU A 15 1.71 0.27 15.14
C LEU A 15 2.07 -0.36 16.49
N LYS A 16 3.17 0.06 17.14
CA LYS A 16 3.50 -0.37 18.52
C LYS A 16 2.42 -0.01 19.52
N ARG A 17 1.76 1.14 19.34
CA ARG A 17 0.60 1.53 20.15
C ARG A 17 -0.58 0.61 19.84
N VAL A 18 -0.84 0.24 18.60
CA VAL A 18 -1.94 -0.71 18.30
C VAL A 18 -1.65 -2.07 18.95
N PHE A 19 -0.49 -2.65 18.69
CA PHE A 19 -0.06 -3.93 19.24
C PHE A 19 1.46 -4.03 19.28
N SER A 20 1.99 -4.42 20.43
CA SER A 20 3.39 -4.74 20.64
C SER A 20 3.50 -6.03 21.43
N HIS A 21 4.64 -6.71 21.30
CA HIS A 21 4.93 -7.85 22.15
C HIS A 21 5.22 -7.39 23.59
N ARG A 22 5.31 -8.34 24.54
CA ARG A 22 5.48 -8.05 25.97
C ARG A 22 6.73 -7.22 26.30
N ASP A 23 7.76 -7.31 25.47
CA ASP A 23 9.01 -6.54 25.58
C ASP A 23 8.94 -5.18 24.86
N GLY A 24 7.77 -4.76 24.39
CA GLY A 24 7.57 -3.51 23.65
C GLY A 24 8.03 -3.55 22.19
N SER A 25 8.49 -4.70 21.69
CA SER A 25 8.96 -4.84 20.31
C SER A 25 7.84 -4.73 19.27
N LEU A 26 8.16 -4.11 18.13
CA LEU A 26 7.23 -3.95 17.01
C LEU A 26 6.98 -5.29 16.31
N GLN A 27 5.71 -5.59 16.11
CA GLN A 27 5.28 -6.80 15.43
C GLN A 27 5.01 -6.50 13.96
N ASN A 28 5.42 -7.42 13.08
CA ASN A 28 5.19 -7.32 11.63
C ASN A 28 3.69 -7.16 11.31
N THR A 29 2.84 -7.88 12.05
CA THR A 29 1.39 -7.78 11.90
C THR A 29 0.78 -7.23 13.18
N SER A 30 0.01 -6.15 13.02
CA SER A 30 -0.74 -5.51 14.10
C SER A 30 -2.18 -5.31 13.66
N PHE A 31 -3.11 -5.62 14.55
CA PHE A 31 -4.54 -5.50 14.33
C PHE A 31 -5.17 -4.86 15.57
N GLY A 32 -6.05 -3.89 15.35
CA GLY A 32 -6.86 -3.27 16.39
C GLY A 32 -7.82 -2.26 15.79
N LEU A 33 -8.92 -2.01 16.48
CA LEU A 33 -9.89 -0.98 16.11
C LEU A 33 -9.55 0.32 16.82
N LEU A 34 -9.48 1.41 16.06
CA LEU A 34 -9.29 2.76 16.55
C LEU A 34 -10.53 3.61 16.25
N GLY A 35 -10.76 4.61 17.10
CA GLY A 35 -11.76 5.64 16.86
C GLY A 35 -11.37 6.54 15.67
N PRO A 36 -12.30 7.39 15.20
CA PRO A 36 -12.04 8.30 14.07
C PRO A 36 -10.89 9.29 14.30
N ASP A 37 -10.51 9.53 15.56
CA ASP A 37 -9.37 10.36 15.93
C ASP A 37 -8.01 9.65 15.76
N GLY A 38 -8.01 8.35 15.45
CA GLY A 38 -6.81 7.52 15.35
C GLY A 38 -6.06 7.32 16.68
N LYS A 39 -6.66 7.73 17.81
CA LYS A 39 -6.02 7.72 19.14
C LYS A 39 -6.77 6.83 20.11
N GLN A 40 -8.10 6.90 20.14
CA GLN A 40 -8.91 6.08 21.01
C GLN A 40 -8.89 4.62 20.55
N ARG A 41 -8.53 3.69 21.44
CA ARG A 41 -8.67 2.26 21.15
C ARG A 41 -10.10 1.80 21.39
N LEU A 42 -10.69 1.13 20.41
CA LEU A 42 -12.02 0.51 20.48
C LEU A 42 -11.95 -1.00 20.73
N SER A 43 -10.77 -1.59 20.59
CA SER A 43 -10.50 -2.99 20.92
C SER A 43 -9.13 -3.16 21.57
N ARG A 44 -8.90 -4.34 22.16
CA ARG A 44 -7.53 -4.80 22.39
C ARG A 44 -6.78 -4.98 21.06
N GLY A 45 -5.46 -4.95 21.12
CA GLY A 45 -4.58 -5.24 19.98
C GLY A 45 -4.24 -6.72 19.87
N GLY A 46 -3.88 -7.16 18.67
CA GLY A 46 -3.37 -8.51 18.38
C GLY A 46 -2.67 -8.56 17.03
N ARG A 47 -2.30 -9.76 16.56
CA ARG A 47 -1.79 -9.97 15.18
C ARG A 47 -2.90 -10.29 14.18
N SER A 48 -4.12 -10.53 14.65
CA SER A 48 -5.29 -10.89 13.83
C SER A 48 -6.58 -10.60 14.60
N PRO A 49 -7.74 -10.53 13.91
CA PRO A 49 -9.04 -10.50 14.57
C PRO A 49 -9.25 -11.65 15.56
N SER A 50 -8.76 -12.85 15.27
CA SER A 50 -8.88 -14.02 16.18
C SER A 50 -8.08 -13.90 17.47
N MET A 51 -7.06 -13.03 17.52
CA MET A 51 -6.39 -12.69 18.78
C MET A 51 -7.17 -11.66 19.60
N VAL A 52 -8.11 -10.94 18.98
CA VAL A 52 -8.92 -9.88 19.60
C VAL A 52 -10.30 -10.39 20.00
N TRP A 53 -10.93 -11.25 19.22
CA TRP A 53 -12.22 -11.86 19.50
C TRP A 53 -12.16 -13.37 19.37
N ARG A 54 -12.99 -14.06 20.15
CA ARG A 54 -13.02 -15.53 20.19
C ARG A 54 -13.61 -16.11 18.92
N ASP A 55 -14.62 -15.43 18.36
CA ASP A 55 -15.41 -15.89 17.24
C ASP A 55 -15.97 -14.72 16.43
N LYS A 56 -16.58 -15.04 15.29
CA LYS A 56 -17.17 -14.06 14.36
C LYS A 56 -18.29 -13.26 15.05
N GLN A 57 -19.14 -13.92 15.84
CA GLN A 57 -20.28 -13.29 16.50
C GLN A 57 -19.85 -12.22 17.50
N SER A 58 -18.83 -12.50 18.32
CA SER A 58 -18.28 -11.53 19.26
C SER A 58 -17.61 -10.33 18.57
N MET A 59 -16.97 -10.55 17.42
CA MET A 59 -16.46 -9.46 16.58
C MET A 59 -17.60 -8.58 16.02
N ILE A 60 -18.65 -9.19 15.45
CA ILE A 60 -19.81 -8.46 14.90
C ILE A 60 -20.47 -7.61 15.98
N ALA A 61 -20.75 -8.20 17.15
CA ALA A 61 -21.38 -7.49 18.26
C ALA A 61 -20.52 -6.30 18.75
N ALA A 62 -19.19 -6.44 18.75
CA ALA A 62 -18.26 -5.37 19.10
C ALA A 62 -18.25 -4.23 18.06
N LEU A 63 -18.30 -4.58 16.76
CA LEU A 63 -18.36 -3.62 15.67
C LEU A 63 -19.69 -2.85 15.68
N GLU A 64 -20.83 -3.53 15.85
CA GLU A 64 -22.15 -2.90 15.96
C GLU A 64 -22.25 -1.95 17.16
N ARG A 65 -21.70 -2.35 18.31
CA ARG A 65 -21.66 -1.49 19.50
C ARG A 65 -20.80 -0.26 19.27
N SER A 66 -19.70 -0.40 18.54
CA SER A 66 -18.77 0.69 18.26
C SER A 66 -19.34 1.64 17.21
N SER A 67 -19.95 1.13 16.15
CA SER A 67 -20.49 1.94 15.05
C SER A 67 -21.62 2.86 15.51
N LYS A 68 -22.47 2.42 16.46
CA LYS A 68 -23.54 3.24 17.04
C LYS A 68 -23.05 4.54 17.70
N LYS A 69 -21.77 4.63 18.07
CA LYS A 69 -21.18 5.81 18.72
C LYS A 69 -20.75 6.90 17.72
N TYR A 70 -20.69 6.58 16.43
CA TYR A 70 -20.13 7.46 15.42
C TYR A 70 -21.11 7.67 14.27
N LYS A 71 -21.18 8.91 13.78
CA LYS A 71 -21.95 9.24 12.58
C LYS A 71 -21.09 8.99 11.34
N PRO A 72 -21.65 8.45 10.24
CA PRO A 72 -20.95 8.36 8.98
C PRO A 72 -20.46 9.73 8.54
N HIS A 73 -19.19 9.82 8.14
CA HIS A 73 -18.62 11.03 7.54
C HIS A 73 -18.04 10.69 6.19
N LYS A 74 -18.52 11.36 5.13
CA LYS A 74 -17.90 11.31 3.80
C LYS A 74 -16.75 12.31 3.77
N GLY A 75 -15.65 11.95 4.45
CA GLY A 75 -14.43 12.75 4.41
C GLY A 75 -13.79 12.72 3.02
N GLN A 76 -13.06 13.79 2.67
CA GLN A 76 -12.21 13.79 1.49
C GLN A 76 -11.08 12.80 1.73
N ARG A 77 -11.07 11.70 0.97
CA ARG A 77 -10.02 10.71 1.06
C ARG A 77 -8.79 11.24 0.30
N SER A 78 -7.64 11.26 0.96
CA SER A 78 -6.36 11.56 0.31
C SER A 78 -5.94 10.39 -0.59
N LEU A 79 -5.05 10.65 -1.55
CA LEU A 79 -4.48 9.58 -2.36
C LEU A 79 -3.76 8.57 -1.44
N PRO A 80 -4.06 7.26 -1.51
CA PRO A 80 -3.47 6.26 -0.61
C PRO A 80 -2.07 5.90 -1.09
N THR A 81 -1.10 6.76 -0.74
CA THR A 81 0.27 6.68 -1.25
C THR A 81 1.19 5.85 -0.36
N VAL A 82 2.10 5.13 -1.02
CA VAL A 82 3.30 4.53 -0.43
C VAL A 82 4.43 5.56 -0.49
N ILE A 83 5.35 5.48 0.48
CA ILE A 83 6.33 6.53 0.74
C ILE A 83 7.32 6.82 -0.41
N ASN A 84 7.70 5.80 -1.19
CA ASN A 84 8.64 5.94 -2.30
C ASN A 84 8.47 4.81 -3.32
N LEU A 85 9.10 4.96 -4.49
CA LEU A 85 8.98 4.00 -5.59
C LEU A 85 9.51 2.61 -5.21
N ARG A 86 10.68 2.53 -4.57
CA ARG A 86 11.29 1.27 -4.12
C ARG A 86 10.32 0.45 -3.27
N LEU A 87 9.70 1.06 -2.26
CA LEU A 87 8.71 0.39 -1.41
C LEU A 87 7.42 0.11 -2.17
N GLY A 88 6.95 1.05 -3.00
CA GLY A 88 5.77 0.87 -3.83
C GLY A 88 5.86 -0.35 -4.73
N LEU A 89 7.00 -0.56 -5.39
CA LEU A 89 7.27 -1.74 -6.22
C LEU A 89 7.22 -3.03 -5.40
N ASN A 90 7.83 -3.04 -4.23
CA ASN A 90 7.85 -4.22 -3.35
C ASN A 90 6.46 -4.59 -2.83
N VAL A 91 5.69 -3.60 -2.40
CA VAL A 91 4.32 -3.78 -1.89
C VAL A 91 3.40 -4.24 -3.03
N ALA A 92 3.43 -3.55 -4.18
CA ALA A 92 2.63 -3.90 -5.34
C ALA A 92 2.93 -5.31 -5.87
N ALA A 93 4.22 -5.68 -5.97
CA ALA A 93 4.61 -7.03 -6.31
C ALA A 93 4.13 -8.06 -5.28
N SER A 94 4.16 -7.74 -3.99
CA SER A 94 3.72 -8.66 -2.93
C SER A 94 2.22 -8.96 -3.00
N ASP A 95 1.42 -7.95 -3.37
CA ASP A 95 -0.04 -8.06 -3.47
C ASP A 95 -0.52 -8.50 -4.87
N ASN A 96 0.40 -8.66 -5.83
CA ASN A 96 0.12 -8.88 -7.26
C ASN A 96 -0.79 -7.79 -7.86
N LEU A 97 -0.65 -6.58 -7.36
CA LEU A 97 -1.37 -5.40 -7.85
C LEU A 97 -0.43 -4.52 -8.69
N PRO A 98 -0.98 -3.76 -9.65
CA PRO A 98 -0.27 -2.67 -10.31
C PRO A 98 0.22 -1.60 -9.32
N LEU A 99 1.23 -0.85 -9.77
CA LEU A 99 1.67 0.39 -9.12
C LEU A 99 1.39 1.58 -10.03
N VAL A 100 0.62 2.54 -9.55
CA VAL A 100 0.37 3.81 -10.23
C VAL A 100 1.34 4.86 -9.70
N VAL A 101 2.15 5.44 -10.58
CA VAL A 101 3.06 6.53 -10.25
C VAL A 101 2.50 7.83 -10.80
N LEU A 102 2.27 8.81 -9.91
CA LEU A 102 1.90 10.18 -10.27
C LEU A 102 3.12 11.08 -10.19
N ILE A 103 3.43 11.77 -11.28
CA ILE A 103 4.50 12.75 -11.37
C ILE A 103 3.92 14.14 -11.16
N VAL A 104 4.43 14.85 -10.16
CA VAL A 104 3.94 16.17 -9.77
C VAL A 104 5.07 17.18 -9.66
N PRO A 105 4.84 18.47 -10.00
CA PRO A 105 5.83 19.51 -9.73
C PRO A 105 6.12 19.65 -8.23
N LYS A 106 7.33 20.08 -7.86
CA LYS A 106 7.72 20.37 -6.47
C LYS A 106 6.82 21.39 -5.77
N LYS A 107 6.21 22.30 -6.54
CA LYS A 107 5.35 23.37 -6.01
C LYS A 107 4.03 22.79 -5.51
N LYS A 108 3.82 22.82 -4.19
CA LYS A 108 2.63 22.27 -3.50
C LYS A 108 1.28 22.73 -4.09
N SER A 109 1.18 24.00 -4.50
CA SER A 109 -0.07 24.54 -5.08
C SER A 109 -0.45 23.91 -6.42
N GLN A 110 0.53 23.38 -7.16
CA GLN A 110 0.31 22.70 -8.44
C GLN A 110 0.12 21.19 -8.26
N ARG A 111 0.69 20.62 -7.19
CA ARG A 111 0.57 19.22 -6.81
C ARG A 111 -0.83 18.87 -6.30
N ALA A 112 -1.39 19.67 -5.38
CA ALA A 112 -2.64 19.33 -4.69
C ALA A 112 -3.83 19.03 -5.64
N PRO A 113 -4.07 19.80 -6.73
CA PRO A 113 -5.16 19.48 -7.67
C PRO A 113 -4.96 18.16 -8.42
N LEU A 114 -3.70 17.78 -8.71
CA LEU A 114 -3.39 16.52 -9.41
C LEU A 114 -3.63 15.32 -8.50
N GLU A 115 -3.16 15.41 -7.25
CA GLU A 115 -3.40 14.37 -6.24
C GLU A 115 -4.88 14.24 -5.92
N GLU A 116 -5.62 15.34 -5.78
CA GLU A 116 -7.06 15.29 -5.54
C GLU A 116 -7.79 14.59 -6.68
N LYS A 117 -7.43 14.91 -7.93
CA LYS A 117 -8.04 14.30 -9.11
C LYS A 117 -7.76 12.79 -9.18
N LEU A 118 -6.51 12.38 -8.96
CA LEU A 118 -6.18 10.94 -8.93
C LEU A 118 -6.81 10.24 -7.72
N SER A 119 -6.90 10.93 -6.57
CA SER A 119 -7.56 10.39 -5.38
C SER A 119 -9.03 10.07 -5.64
N LYS A 120 -9.77 10.97 -6.31
CA LYS A 120 -11.17 10.70 -6.69
C LYS A 120 -11.31 9.44 -7.53
N LEU A 121 -10.37 9.19 -8.45
CA LEU A 121 -10.30 7.94 -9.21
C LEU A 121 -9.97 6.75 -8.32
N ALA A 122 -8.92 6.83 -7.49
CA ALA A 122 -8.47 5.74 -6.63
C ALA A 122 -9.54 5.27 -5.62
N TRP A 123 -10.50 6.14 -5.30
CA TRP A 123 -11.60 5.85 -4.39
C TRP A 123 -12.95 5.66 -5.09
N SER A 124 -12.98 5.59 -6.44
CA SER A 124 -14.19 5.22 -7.16
C SER A 124 -14.51 3.73 -6.92
N ASP A 125 -15.80 3.38 -7.05
CA ASP A 125 -16.24 2.00 -6.83
C ASP A 125 -15.57 1.00 -7.79
N ASP A 126 -15.17 1.47 -8.97
CA ASP A 126 -14.54 0.64 -10.01
C ASP A 126 -13.04 0.41 -9.80
N LEU A 127 -12.35 1.25 -9.02
CA LEU A 127 -10.87 1.20 -8.90
C LEU A 127 -10.39 1.03 -7.46
N ILE A 128 -11.30 1.08 -6.47
CA ILE A 128 -10.92 1.01 -5.06
C ILE A 128 -10.26 -0.34 -4.73
N GLY A 129 -8.98 -0.27 -4.38
CA GLY A 129 -8.18 -1.45 -4.02
C GLY A 129 -7.51 -2.17 -5.21
N ASP A 130 -7.62 -1.65 -6.43
CA ASP A 130 -7.05 -2.27 -7.62
C ASP A 130 -5.59 -1.86 -7.92
N ALA A 131 -5.02 -0.92 -7.16
CA ALA A 131 -3.63 -0.49 -7.33
C ALA A 131 -3.04 0.11 -6.04
N HIS A 132 -1.71 0.11 -5.99
CA HIS A 132 -0.94 0.96 -5.07
C HIS A 132 -0.55 2.27 -5.75
N TYR A 133 -0.26 3.31 -4.98
CA TYR A 133 0.06 4.64 -5.51
C TYR A 133 1.37 5.17 -4.94
N VAL A 134 2.19 5.82 -5.78
CA VAL A 134 3.37 6.58 -5.37
C VAL A 134 3.36 7.92 -6.07
N VAL A 135 3.87 8.96 -5.41
CA VAL A 135 4.01 10.29 -5.99
C VAL A 135 5.50 10.65 -6.08
N LEU A 136 5.97 11.02 -7.27
CA LEU A 136 7.35 11.44 -7.52
C LEU A 136 7.40 12.89 -8.03
N GLU A 137 8.55 13.55 -7.85
CA GLU A 137 8.76 14.92 -8.30
C GLU A 137 9.19 15.02 -9.77
N ASP A 138 9.85 13.97 -10.28
CA ASP A 138 10.35 13.90 -11.63
C ASP A 138 10.39 12.43 -12.12
N HIS A 139 10.83 12.24 -13.37
CA HIS A 139 10.84 10.94 -14.02
C HIS A 139 12.11 10.11 -13.79
N LYS A 140 13.11 10.62 -13.06
CA LYS A 140 14.46 10.01 -13.02
C LYS A 140 14.45 8.55 -12.60
N GLU A 141 13.65 8.21 -11.60
CA GLU A 141 13.55 6.83 -11.09
C GLU A 141 12.85 5.86 -12.08
N LEU A 142 12.29 6.37 -13.18
CA LEU A 142 11.57 5.58 -14.19
C LEU A 142 12.31 5.50 -15.53
N GLU A 143 13.42 6.23 -15.71
CA GLU A 143 14.10 6.38 -17.00
C GLU A 143 14.56 5.03 -17.59
N ASP A 144 15.03 4.12 -16.72
CA ASP A 144 15.50 2.79 -17.11
C ASP A 144 14.37 1.75 -17.26
N MET A 145 13.12 2.13 -17.00
CA MET A 145 11.99 1.21 -17.09
C MET A 145 11.47 1.09 -18.52
N GLN A 146 11.32 -0.15 -18.99
CA GLN A 146 10.71 -0.42 -20.29
C GLN A 146 9.32 0.21 -20.38
N GLY A 147 9.02 0.85 -21.51
CA GLY A 147 7.72 1.48 -21.76
C GLY A 147 7.55 2.88 -21.18
N HIS A 148 8.53 3.39 -20.43
CA HIS A 148 8.49 4.72 -19.80
C HIS A 148 8.16 5.85 -20.80
N LYS A 149 7.25 6.76 -20.40
CA LYS A 149 6.86 7.95 -21.18
C LYS A 149 7.05 9.23 -20.38
N SER A 150 8.16 9.94 -20.57
CA SER A 150 8.50 11.19 -19.85
C SER A 150 7.54 12.37 -20.09
N SER A 151 6.68 12.29 -21.11
CA SER A 151 5.68 13.32 -21.42
C SER A 151 4.36 13.17 -20.66
N LYS A 152 4.18 12.08 -19.90
CA LYS A 152 2.92 11.71 -19.27
C LYS A 152 3.01 11.76 -17.74
N GLN A 153 2.01 12.36 -17.11
CA GLN A 153 1.99 12.59 -15.66
C GLN A 153 1.70 11.32 -14.84
N VAL A 154 1.02 10.34 -15.42
CA VAL A 154 0.66 9.09 -14.72
C VAL A 154 1.27 7.92 -15.47
N GLN A 155 1.96 7.05 -14.75
CA GLN A 155 2.58 5.83 -15.27
C GLN A 155 1.95 4.64 -14.53
N VAL A 156 1.47 3.65 -15.27
CA VAL A 156 0.94 2.41 -14.71
C VAL A 156 2.00 1.34 -14.88
N LEU A 157 2.51 0.85 -13.76
CA LEU A 157 3.61 -0.09 -13.69
C LEU A 157 3.08 -1.49 -13.36
N LYS A 158 3.61 -2.49 -14.06
CA LYS A 158 3.56 -3.90 -13.70
C LYS A 158 4.86 -4.26 -12.99
N PRO A 159 4.86 -4.42 -11.65
CA PRO A 159 6.05 -4.83 -10.93
C PRO A 159 6.50 -6.22 -11.37
N ASP A 160 7.82 -6.46 -11.34
CA ASP A 160 8.36 -7.79 -11.50
C ASP A 160 7.96 -8.69 -10.31
N ALA A 161 8.27 -9.98 -10.41
CA ALA A 161 7.83 -10.95 -9.40
C ALA A 161 8.34 -10.61 -7.98
N TYR A 162 9.48 -9.91 -7.85
CA TYR A 162 10.12 -9.63 -6.57
C TYR A 162 10.08 -8.15 -6.14
N GLY A 163 9.46 -7.28 -6.95
CA GLY A 163 9.36 -5.84 -6.70
C GLY A 163 10.71 -5.13 -6.70
N GLN A 164 11.65 -5.60 -7.50
CA GLN A 164 12.96 -4.97 -7.75
C GLN A 164 12.92 -4.02 -8.95
N SER A 165 12.04 -4.28 -9.91
CA SER A 165 11.84 -3.47 -11.10
C SER A 165 10.40 -3.54 -11.58
N ALA A 166 10.08 -2.82 -12.66
CA ALA A 166 8.78 -2.88 -13.31
C ALA A 166 8.88 -2.57 -14.80
N GLU A 167 7.84 -2.96 -15.52
CA GLU A 167 7.53 -2.46 -16.85
C GLU A 167 6.41 -1.42 -16.74
N VAL A 168 6.51 -0.32 -17.49
CA VAL A 168 5.41 0.63 -17.67
C VAL A 168 4.49 0.11 -18.77
N VAL A 169 3.33 -0.43 -18.38
CA VAL A 169 2.35 -0.98 -19.34
C VAL A 169 1.57 0.11 -20.05
N GLY A 170 1.54 1.33 -19.49
CA GLY A 170 0.87 2.46 -20.09
C GLY A 170 1.06 3.74 -19.30
N ALA A 171 0.78 4.87 -19.96
CA ALA A 171 0.94 6.18 -19.37
C ALA A 171 -0.15 7.15 -19.86
N LEU A 172 -0.64 7.98 -18.95
CA LEU A 172 -1.81 8.84 -19.13
C LEU A 172 -1.54 10.25 -18.61
N ASN A 173 -2.28 11.24 -19.09
CA ASN A 173 -2.43 12.52 -18.40
C ASN A 173 -3.78 12.56 -17.70
N LEU A 174 -3.83 13.21 -16.53
CA LEU A 174 -5.08 13.37 -15.80
C LEU A 174 -6.13 14.20 -16.56
N LYS A 175 -5.79 14.85 -17.68
CA LYS A 175 -6.72 15.60 -18.54
C LYS A 175 -7.21 14.79 -19.74
N ASP A 176 -6.71 13.56 -19.94
CA ASP A 176 -7.09 12.73 -21.08
C ASP A 176 -8.58 12.38 -21.00
N LYS A 177 -9.26 12.34 -22.17
CA LYS A 177 -10.67 11.91 -22.25
C LYS A 177 -10.75 10.42 -21.93
N GLY A 178 -11.82 10.01 -21.23
CA GLY A 178 -12.01 8.59 -20.87
C GLY A 178 -11.02 8.08 -19.83
N LEU A 179 -10.44 8.96 -19.00
CA LEU A 179 -9.41 8.63 -18.01
C LEU A 179 -9.74 7.41 -17.15
N GLU A 180 -10.97 7.30 -16.63
CA GLU A 180 -11.40 6.19 -15.77
C GLU A 180 -11.34 4.85 -16.50
N LYS A 181 -11.91 4.79 -17.71
CA LYS A 181 -11.89 3.58 -18.53
C LYS A 181 -10.47 3.16 -18.91
N HIS A 182 -9.66 4.11 -19.39
CA HIS A 182 -8.27 3.81 -19.75
C HIS A 182 -7.45 3.37 -18.52
N MET A 183 -7.68 3.97 -17.36
CA MET A 183 -7.04 3.54 -16.12
C MET A 183 -7.41 2.10 -15.79
N ALA A 184 -8.70 1.76 -15.80
CA ALA A 184 -9.18 0.41 -15.52
C ALA A 184 -8.55 -0.64 -16.46
N GLU A 185 -8.51 -0.34 -17.77
CA GLU A 185 -7.87 -1.22 -18.77
C GLU A 185 -6.38 -1.43 -18.50
N LEU A 186 -5.64 -0.36 -18.17
CA LEU A 186 -4.23 -0.45 -17.84
C LEU A 186 -3.98 -1.21 -16.53
N LEU A 187 -4.80 -1.00 -15.49
CA LEU A 187 -4.69 -1.73 -14.23
C LEU A 187 -4.93 -3.23 -14.43
N LEU A 188 -5.91 -3.59 -15.26
CA LEU A 188 -6.17 -4.98 -15.61
C LEU A 188 -4.97 -5.60 -16.35
N ALA A 189 -4.39 -4.89 -17.31
CA ALA A 189 -3.21 -5.33 -18.05
C ALA A 189 -1.94 -5.44 -17.18
N ALA A 190 -1.81 -4.57 -16.17
CA ALA A 190 -0.68 -4.55 -15.24
C ALA A 190 -0.77 -5.56 -14.10
N LYS A 191 -1.88 -6.31 -13.98
CA LYS A 191 -2.07 -7.22 -12.86
C LYS A 191 -0.98 -8.30 -12.82
N GLY A 192 -0.50 -8.58 -11.62
CA GLY A 192 0.56 -9.57 -11.40
C GLY A 192 0.05 -11.00 -11.57
N ASP A 193 0.94 -11.90 -11.98
CA ASP A 193 0.61 -13.32 -12.09
C ASP A 193 0.47 -13.97 -10.72
N PRO A 194 -0.40 -14.99 -10.55
CA PRO A 194 -0.48 -15.76 -9.33
C PRO A 194 0.87 -16.37 -8.94
N LYS A 195 1.19 -16.34 -7.64
CA LYS A 195 2.47 -16.83 -7.10
C LYS A 195 2.24 -18.02 -6.16
N ASP A 196 2.99 -19.09 -6.38
CA ASP A 196 3.16 -20.12 -5.35
C ASP A 196 4.19 -19.64 -4.32
N GLN A 197 3.77 -19.48 -3.07
CA GLN A 197 4.61 -18.90 -2.02
C GLN A 197 5.93 -19.67 -1.80
N ARG A 198 5.88 -21.02 -1.77
CA ARG A 198 7.07 -21.84 -1.49
C ARG A 198 8.07 -21.76 -2.63
N ARG A 199 7.60 -21.84 -3.88
CA ARG A 199 8.41 -21.72 -5.10
C ARG A 199 8.99 -20.31 -5.21
N HIS A 200 8.18 -19.29 -4.94
CA HIS A 200 8.60 -17.89 -4.97
C HIS A 200 9.74 -17.62 -3.98
N ILE A 201 9.59 -18.04 -2.71
CA ILE A 201 10.64 -17.88 -1.69
C ILE A 201 11.93 -18.61 -2.09
N ARG A 202 11.80 -19.87 -2.53
CA ARG A 202 12.95 -20.70 -2.93
C ARG A 202 13.72 -20.07 -4.09
N ASN A 203 13.00 -19.58 -5.11
CA ASN A 203 13.60 -18.95 -6.28
C ASN A 203 14.25 -17.61 -5.92
N GLY A 204 13.61 -16.79 -5.08
CA GLY A 204 14.19 -15.56 -4.57
C GLY A 204 15.52 -15.81 -3.85
N ARG A 205 15.57 -16.80 -2.95
CA ARG A 205 16.82 -17.19 -2.26
C ARG A 205 17.91 -17.64 -3.22
N ARG A 206 17.58 -18.49 -4.20
CA ARG A 206 18.52 -18.94 -5.22
C ARG A 206 19.09 -17.79 -6.07
N LYS A 207 18.30 -16.75 -6.28
CA LYS A 207 18.70 -15.54 -7.01
C LYS A 207 19.41 -14.51 -6.12
N GLY A 208 19.65 -14.80 -4.84
CA GLY A 208 20.24 -13.84 -3.90
C GLY A 208 19.36 -12.62 -3.62
N ILE A 209 18.06 -12.71 -3.89
CA ILE A 209 17.13 -11.59 -3.71
C ILE A 209 16.85 -11.41 -2.22
N SER A 210 17.32 -10.30 -1.69
CA SER A 210 17.01 -9.83 -0.34
C SER A 210 16.46 -8.42 -0.39
N TRP A 211 15.56 -8.13 0.54
CA TRP A 211 15.20 -6.76 0.87
C TRP A 211 15.95 -6.34 2.14
N GLU A 212 16.03 -5.06 2.40
CA GLU A 212 16.57 -4.49 3.63
C GLU A 212 15.61 -3.40 4.08
N SER A 213 15.07 -3.55 5.29
CA SER A 213 14.12 -2.59 5.85
C SER A 213 14.86 -1.41 6.46
N LEU A 214 14.25 -0.22 6.41
CA LEU A 214 14.84 0.98 7.00
C LEU A 214 14.96 0.91 8.53
N LEU A 215 14.05 0.18 9.18
CA LEU A 215 14.11 -0.12 10.60
C LEU A 215 14.50 -1.58 10.83
N PRO A 216 15.19 -1.89 11.95
CA PRO A 216 15.47 -3.26 12.33
C PRO A 216 14.20 -4.09 12.49
N ILE A 217 14.19 -5.29 11.90
CA ILE A 217 13.11 -6.26 12.12
C ILE A 217 13.21 -6.75 13.55
N THR A 218 12.17 -6.47 14.34
CA THR A 218 12.11 -6.84 15.77
C THR A 218 11.11 -7.97 16.05
N ASP A 219 10.35 -8.40 15.04
CA ASP A 219 9.43 -9.54 15.17
C ASP A 219 10.20 -10.86 15.17
N ARG A 220 10.22 -11.51 16.34
CA ARG A 220 10.92 -12.78 16.56
C ARG A 220 10.35 -13.95 15.76
N LEU A 221 9.10 -13.86 15.29
CA LEU A 221 8.52 -14.86 14.39
C LEU A 221 8.97 -14.67 12.93
N SER A 222 9.56 -13.51 12.61
CA SER A 222 10.09 -13.19 11.28
C SER A 222 11.56 -13.60 11.11
N THR A 223 12.30 -13.79 12.20
CA THR A 223 13.75 -14.10 12.16
C THR A 223 14.05 -15.59 12.06
N GLY A 224 13.03 -16.46 12.07
CA GLY A 224 13.16 -17.90 11.90
C GLY A 224 12.32 -18.42 10.74
N ARG A 225 12.75 -18.18 9.49
CA ARG A 225 12.38 -18.98 8.31
C ARG A 225 13.13 -18.60 7.04
#